data_AF-A0A6B2CJC5-F1
#
_entry.id   AF-A0A6B2CJC5-F1
#
_cell.length_a   1.000
_cell.length_b   1.000
_cell.length_c   1.000
_cell.angle_alpha   90.00
_cell.angle_beta   90.00
_cell.angle_gamma   90.00
#
_symmetry.space_group_name_H-M   'P 1'
#
loop_
_entity.id
_entity.type
_entity.pdbx_description
1 polymer ?
#
loop_
_entity_poly.entity_id
_entity_poly.type
_entity_poly.pdbx_seq_one_letter_code
_entity_poly.pdbx_strand_id
1 'polypeptide(L)'
;HVVDEDYGGRFSEMDGGFYAARLPILEYLNKTGRTAEVVIFREVLPSYFVTVGNWHIRETVRRALENGPIGKGTEVHELLNRLLTYKGALRFMPSRISRITDYLGVEHG
;
A
#
# COMPACT_ATOMS: atom_id res chain seq x y z
N HIS A 1 11.88 1.59 -4.14
CA HIS A 1 11.48 1.12 -5.47
C HIS A 1 10.02 1.47 -5.63
N VAL A 2 9.63 2.05 -6.77
CA VAL A 2 8.26 2.53 -7.03
C VAL A 2 7.88 1.99 -8.41
N VAL A 3 6.72 1.33 -8.49
CA VAL A 3 6.14 0.84 -9.73
C VAL A 3 4.78 1.50 -9.87
N ASP A 4 4.53 2.08 -11.04
CA ASP A 4 3.29 2.76 -11.39
C ASP A 4 2.58 2.02 -12.54
N GLU A 5 1.26 2.06 -12.54
CA GLU A 5 0.40 1.48 -13.58
C GLU A 5 -0.59 2.53 -14.08
N ASP A 6 -0.58 2.80 -15.39
CA ASP A 6 -1.56 3.69 -15.99
C ASP A 6 -2.95 3.03 -16.14
N TYR A 7 -3.97 3.83 -16.45
CA TYR A 7 -5.34 3.34 -16.68
C TYR A 7 -5.46 2.31 -17.82
N GLY A 8 -4.46 2.23 -18.71
CA GLY A 8 -4.38 1.27 -19.79
C GLY A 8 -3.68 -0.04 -19.41
N GLY A 9 -3.23 -0.18 -18.16
CA GLY A 9 -2.52 -1.34 -17.65
C GLY A 9 -1.05 -1.40 -18.08
N ARG A 10 -0.43 -0.27 -18.42
CA ARG A 10 1.00 -0.17 -18.73
C ARG A 10 1.78 0.13 -17.46
N PHE A 11 2.82 -0.66 -17.22
CA PHE A 11 3.62 -0.59 -16.00
C PHE A 11 4.95 0.13 -16.27
N SER A 12 5.41 0.91 -15.30
CA SER A 12 6.73 1.55 -15.37
C SER A 12 7.89 0.55 -15.32
N GLU A 13 7.72 -0.56 -14.60
CA GLU A 13 8.71 -1.63 -14.46
C GLU A 13 8.04 -2.98 -14.20
N MET A 14 8.69 -4.08 -14.61
CA MET A 14 8.22 -5.43 -14.31
C MET A 14 8.68 -5.85 -12.89
N ASP A 15 7.74 -5.88 -11.94
CA ASP A 15 8.01 -6.33 -10.56
C ASP A 15 7.03 -7.42 -10.11
N GLY A 16 7.56 -8.58 -9.72
CA GLY A 16 6.73 -9.71 -9.27
C GLY A 16 5.96 -9.40 -7.98
N GLY A 17 6.50 -8.53 -7.12
CA GLY A 17 5.83 -8.09 -5.90
C GLY A 17 4.62 -7.21 -6.19
N PHE A 18 4.76 -6.28 -7.14
CA PHE A 18 3.69 -5.43 -7.66
C PHE A 18 2.54 -6.27 -8.21
N TYR A 19 2.81 -7.22 -9.11
CA TYR A 19 1.75 -8.10 -9.65
C TYR A 19 1.04 -8.90 -8.56
N ALA A 20 1.79 -9.34 -7.54
CA ALA A 20 1.23 -10.08 -6.42
C ALA A 20 0.36 -9.20 -5.52
N ALA A 21 0.68 -7.92 -5.36
CA ALA A 21 -0.17 -6.98 -4.63
C ALA A 21 -1.39 -6.53 -5.44
N ARG A 22 -1.23 -6.36 -6.76
CA ARG A 22 -2.28 -5.92 -7.69
C ARG A 22 -3.47 -6.87 -7.77
N LEU A 23 -3.21 -8.17 -7.85
CA LEU A 23 -4.26 -9.19 -8.02
C LEU A 23 -5.39 -9.09 -6.98
N PRO A 24 -5.13 -9.16 -5.66
CA PRO A 24 -6.19 -9.10 -4.65
C PRO A 24 -6.93 -7.76 -4.59
N ILE A 25 -6.28 -6.66 -4.99
CA ILE A 25 -6.94 -5.34 -5.10
C ILE A 25 -7.99 -5.37 -6.21
N LEU A 26 -7.62 -5.89 -7.39
CA LEU A 26 -8.56 -5.99 -8.50
C LEU A 26 -9.71 -6.96 -8.18
N GLU A 27 -9.43 -8.08 -7.50
CA GLU A 27 -10.46 -9.00 -7.01
C GLU A 27 -11.48 -8.26 -6.10
N TYR A 28 -10.99 -7.44 -5.17
CA TYR A 28 -11.83 -6.66 -4.25
C TYR A 28 -12.62 -5.55 -4.94
N LEU A 29 -11.98 -4.78 -5.82
CA LEU A 29 -12.62 -3.70 -6.57
C LEU A 29 -13.70 -4.24 -7.49
N ASN A 30 -13.43 -5.34 -8.20
CA ASN A 30 -14.41 -6.04 -9.02
C ASN A 30 -15.59 -6.56 -8.18
N LYS A 31 -15.31 -7.19 -7.03
CA LYS A 31 -16.37 -7.69 -6.12
C LYS A 31 -17.27 -6.58 -5.59
N THR A 32 -16.71 -5.40 -5.33
CA THR A 32 -17.46 -4.25 -4.78
C THR A 32 -18.06 -3.34 -5.85
N GLY A 33 -17.78 -3.59 -7.13
CA GLY A 33 -18.23 -2.75 -8.25
C GLY A 33 -17.64 -1.34 -8.23
N ARG A 34 -16.38 -1.21 -7.78
CA ARG A 34 -15.71 0.09 -7.60
C ARG A 34 -14.45 0.19 -8.44
N THR A 35 -14.12 1.42 -8.83
CA THR A 35 -12.83 1.79 -9.42
C THR A 35 -12.12 2.74 -8.46
N ALA A 36 -10.81 2.59 -8.29
CA ALA A 36 -10.02 3.44 -7.40
C ALA A 36 -8.57 3.50 -7.87
N GLU A 37 -7.92 4.63 -7.59
CA GLU A 37 -6.46 4.70 -7.53
C GLU A 37 -6.00 4.11 -6.19
N VAL A 38 -4.98 3.24 -6.22
CA VAL A 38 -4.54 2.50 -5.04
C VAL A 38 -3.05 2.63 -4.86
N VAL A 39 -2.64 3.15 -3.70
CA VAL A 39 -1.24 3.26 -3.32
C VAL A 39 -0.94 2.25 -2.21
N ILE A 40 0.13 1.47 -2.38
CA ILE A 40 0.56 0.45 -1.41
C ILE A 40 1.92 0.84 -0.85
N PHE A 41 1.97 0.99 0.47
CA PHE A 41 3.22 1.13 1.20
C PHE A 41 3.63 -0.21 1.80
N ARG A 42 4.83 -0.65 1.46
CA ARG A 42 5.42 -1.86 2.03
C ARG A 42 6.86 -1.59 2.42
N GLU A 43 7.20 -1.94 3.65
CA GLU A 43 8.57 -1.91 4.15
C GLU A 43 9.14 -3.33 4.22
N VAL A 44 10.36 -3.50 3.72
CA VAL A 44 11.13 -4.75 3.84
C VAL A 44 12.24 -4.49 4.84
N LEU A 45 12.10 -5.06 6.05
CA LEU A 45 13.08 -4.89 7.10
C LEU A 45 14.31 -5.77 6.86
N PRO A 46 15.52 -5.38 7.32
CA PRO A 46 16.73 -6.21 7.21
C PRO A 46 16.60 -7.59 7.88
N SER A 47 15.71 -7.73 8.86
CA SER A 47 15.38 -8.99 9.52
C SER A 47 14.53 -9.94 8.66
N TYR A 48 14.15 -9.54 7.45
CA TYR A 48 13.42 -10.41 6.51
C TYR A 48 14.40 -11.37 5.81
N PHE A 49 14.75 -12.46 6.50
CA PHE A 49 15.80 -13.40 6.06
C PHE A 49 15.29 -14.59 5.23
N VAL A 50 13.98 -14.78 5.07
CA VAL A 50 13.40 -15.91 4.31
C VAL A 50 12.52 -15.42 3.17
N THR A 51 12.84 -15.85 1.95
CA THR A 51 12.03 -15.60 0.76
C THR A 51 10.89 -16.63 0.65
N VAL A 52 9.74 -16.33 1.26
CA VAL A 52 8.52 -17.16 1.15
C VAL A 52 7.78 -17.00 -0.20
N GLY A 53 8.43 -16.37 -1.18
CA GLY A 53 7.85 -16.02 -2.48
C GLY A 53 6.77 -14.93 -2.40
N ASN A 54 6.20 -14.62 -3.56
CA ASN A 54 5.23 -13.53 -3.71
C ASN A 54 3.83 -13.85 -3.13
N TRP A 55 3.59 -15.09 -2.72
CA TRP A 55 2.31 -15.51 -2.14
C TRP A 55 1.95 -14.70 -0.89
N HIS A 56 2.93 -14.42 -0.03
CA HIS A 56 2.70 -13.71 1.24
C HIS A 56 2.19 -12.27 1.01
N ILE A 57 2.58 -11.66 -0.11
CA ILE A 57 2.10 -10.35 -0.53
C ILE A 57 0.59 -10.41 -0.82
N ARG A 58 0.18 -11.40 -1.62
CA ARG A 58 -1.23 -11.61 -1.96
C ARG A 58 -2.07 -11.77 -0.71
N GLU A 59 -1.62 -12.64 0.19
CA GLU A 59 -2.33 -12.95 1.44
C GLU A 59 -2.42 -11.75 2.37
N THR A 60 -1.33 -11.00 2.54
CA THR A 60 -1.32 -9.79 3.38
C THR A 60 -2.28 -8.74 2.84
N VAL A 61 -2.30 -8.53 1.52
CA VAL A 61 -3.20 -7.54 0.89
C VAL A 61 -4.67 -7.98 0.98
N ARG A 62 -4.99 -9.27 0.78
CA ARG A 62 -6.37 -9.77 0.99
C ARG A 62 -6.84 -9.53 2.41
N ARG A 63 -6.04 -9.91 3.40
CA ARG A 63 -6.37 -9.69 4.81
C ARG A 63 -6.58 -8.21 5.13
N ALA A 64 -5.76 -7.33 4.56
CA ALA A 64 -5.93 -5.88 4.75
C ALA A 64 -7.28 -5.39 4.19
N LEU A 65 -7.69 -5.88 3.02
CA LEU A 65 -8.98 -5.53 2.39
C LEU A 65 -10.18 -6.16 3.14
N GLU A 66 -10.04 -7.39 3.63
CA GLU A 66 -11.07 -8.11 4.41
C GLU A 66 -11.31 -7.51 5.80
N ASN A 67 -10.24 -7.08 6.48
CA ASN A 67 -10.34 -6.43 7.79
C ASN A 67 -11.02 -5.05 7.73
N GLY A 68 -11.19 -4.50 6.53
CA GLY A 68 -11.79 -3.19 6.30
C GLY A 68 -10.87 -2.01 6.63
N PRO A 69 -11.34 -0.78 6.38
CA PRO A 69 -10.52 0.41 6.51
C PRO A 69 -10.29 0.80 7.97
N ILE A 70 -9.04 1.12 8.32
CA ILE A 70 -8.66 1.70 9.63
C ILE A 70 -9.14 3.17 9.74
N GLY A 71 -9.38 3.83 8.60
CA GLY A 71 -9.91 5.18 8.53
C GLY A 71 -10.52 5.49 7.17
N LYS A 72 -11.41 6.49 7.14
CA LYS A 72 -11.97 7.09 5.92
C LYS A 72 -11.87 8.61 6.07
N GLY A 73 -11.64 9.31 4.97
CA GLY A 73 -11.45 10.75 4.92
C GLY A 73 -11.54 11.23 3.48
N THR A 74 -11.74 12.54 3.30
CA THR A 74 -11.80 13.19 1.99
C THR A 74 -10.44 13.68 1.53
N GLU A 75 -9.53 13.93 2.47
CA GLU A 75 -8.19 14.43 2.19
C GLU A 75 -7.13 13.38 2.53
N VAL A 76 -6.13 13.26 1.66
CA VAL A 76 -5.00 12.32 1.84
C VAL A 76 -4.21 12.65 3.10
N HIS A 77 -3.96 13.94 3.37
CA HIS A 77 -3.20 14.37 4.55
C HIS A 77 -3.88 13.94 5.86
N GLU A 78 -5.21 14.08 5.97
CA GLU A 78 -5.96 13.63 7.15
C GLU A 78 -5.81 12.12 7.36
N LEU A 79 -5.93 11.34 6.28
CA LEU A 79 -5.78 9.89 6.31
C LEU A 79 -4.36 9.47 6.71
N LEU A 80 -3.34 10.14 6.19
CA LEU A 80 -1.95 9.92 6.59
C LEU A 80 -1.75 10.20 8.07
N ASN A 81 -2.17 11.36 8.57
CA ASN A 81 -2.03 11.69 9.99
C ASN A 81 -2.70 10.66 10.90
N ARG A 82 -3.87 10.14 10.50
CA ARG A 82 -4.53 9.04 11.22
C ARG A 82 -3.72 7.74 11.18
N LEU A 83 -3.18 7.36 10.02
CA LEU A 83 -2.31 6.19 9.89
C LEU A 83 -1.06 6.32 10.75
N LEU A 84 -0.43 7.50 10.78
CA LEU A 84 0.76 7.76 11.59
C LEU A 84 0.43 7.72 13.08
N THR A 85 -0.69 8.30 13.50
CA THR A 85 -1.06 8.31 14.93
C THR A 85 -1.56 6.94 15.41
N TYR A 86 -1.92 6.03 14.50
CA TYR A 86 -2.25 4.65 14.82
C TYR A 86 -1.01 3.95 15.37
N LYS A 87 -0.94 3.78 16.71
CA LYS A 87 0.20 3.21 17.47
C LYS A 87 0.75 1.89 16.91
N GLY A 88 -0.05 1.14 16.16
CA GLY A 88 0.40 -0.07 15.46
C GLY A 88 1.32 0.23 14.27
N ALA A 89 1.04 1.25 13.46
CA ALA A 89 1.78 1.54 12.23
C ALA A 89 3.17 2.09 12.51
N LEU A 90 3.32 3.03 13.47
CA LEU A 90 4.61 3.62 13.81
C LEU A 90 5.61 2.61 14.39
N ARG A 91 5.11 1.53 15.02
CA ARG A 91 5.94 0.44 15.55
C ARG A 91 6.56 -0.43 14.45
N PHE A 92 5.91 -0.54 13.30
CA PHE A 92 6.31 -1.44 12.21
C PHE A 92 6.81 -0.73 10.95
N MET A 93 6.63 0.60 10.84
CA MET A 93 7.16 1.41 9.75
C MET A 93 8.08 2.56 10.22
N PRO A 94 9.25 2.25 10.82
CA PRO A 94 10.13 3.26 11.38
C PRO A 94 10.93 4.07 10.33
N SER A 95 11.10 3.55 9.10
CA SER A 95 12.21 3.99 8.22
C SER A 95 11.87 4.98 7.09
N ARG A 96 10.76 5.73 7.15
CA ARG A 96 10.54 7.06 6.51
C ARG A 96 9.05 7.33 6.25
N ILE A 97 8.44 8.02 7.20
CA ILE A 97 7.20 8.75 6.99
C ILE A 97 7.39 9.87 5.96
N SER A 98 8.55 10.53 5.97
CA SER A 98 8.88 11.62 5.04
C SER A 98 8.81 11.22 3.57
N ARG A 99 9.34 10.03 3.19
CA ARG A 99 9.25 9.53 1.80
C ARG A 99 7.80 9.36 1.33
N ILE A 100 6.90 8.99 2.24
CA ILE A 100 5.50 8.76 1.93
C ILE A 100 4.79 10.09 1.71
N THR A 101 5.04 11.06 2.60
CA THR A 101 4.49 12.42 2.45
C THR A 101 5.06 13.12 1.23
N ASP A 102 6.36 12.98 0.95
CA ASP A 102 7.00 13.52 -0.26
C ASP A 102 6.38 12.93 -1.53
N TYR A 103 6.16 11.61 -1.57
CA TYR A 103 5.55 10.94 -2.73
C TYR A 103 4.10 11.38 -2.97
N LEU A 104 3.36 11.64 -1.89
CA LEU A 104 1.97 12.07 -1.95
C LEU A 104 1.82 13.59 -2.09
N GLY A 105 2.92 14.35 -2.19
CA GLY A 105 2.89 15.81 -2.30
C GLY A 105 2.34 16.51 -1.06
N VAL A 106 2.49 15.91 0.12
CA VAL A 106 1.98 16.42 1.38
C VAL A 106 3.09 17.22 2.08
N GLU A 107 2.98 18.55 2.11
CA GLU A 107 3.93 19.41 2.80
C GLU A 107 3.89 19.18 4.32
N HIS A 108 5.07 19.13 4.94
CA HIS A 108 5.22 19.21 6.39
C HIS A 108 4.98 20.67 6.80
N GLY A 109 3.75 20.99 7.20
CA GLY A 109 3.43 22.28 7.84
C GLY A 109 4.19 22.47 9.15
#